data_AF-A0A5C9ECT3-F1
#
_entry.id   AF-A0A5C9ECT3-F1
#
_cell.length_a   1.000
_cell.length_b   1.000
_cell.length_c   1.000
_cell.angle_alpha   90.00
_cell.angle_beta   90.00
_cell.angle_gamma   90.00
#
_symmetry.space_group_name_H-M   'P 1'
#
loop_
_entity.id
_entity.type
_entity.pdbx_description
1 polymer ?
#
loop_
_entity_poly.entity_id
_entity_poly.type
_entity_poly.pdbx_seq_one_letter_code
_entity_poly.pdbx_strand_id
1 'polypeptide(L)'
;MKKEEFELLNLLGFIGGGMMLISEFLPWFSGRLLLQIFFITISVAIENSFLYLFPLISGIITLFGSGLLLYDKNLKLNSALIKIVSIGFLMVFFFDLISNQITFLPALGIGLYLCIGGFIFSIFDVINLLIVNNNK
;
A
#
# COMPACT_ATOMS: atom_id res chain seq x y z
N MET A 1 6.22 -15.84 21.63
CA MET A 1 5.20 -14.89 21.12
C MET A 1 3.86 -15.30 21.68
N LYS A 2 3.16 -14.40 22.36
CA LYS A 2 1.78 -14.65 22.77
C LYS A 2 0.90 -14.65 21.52
N LYS A 3 -0.10 -15.53 21.46
CA LYS A 3 -0.99 -15.68 20.30
C LYS A 3 -1.60 -14.34 19.85
N GLU A 4 -1.90 -13.47 20.81
CA GLU A 4 -2.52 -12.16 20.64
C GLU A 4 -1.65 -11.14 19.84
N GLU A 5 -0.34 -11.10 20.10
CA GLU A 5 0.58 -10.19 19.39
C GLU A 5 0.69 -10.54 17.89
N PHE A 6 0.59 -11.83 17.60
CA PHE A 6 0.62 -12.34 16.22
C PHE A 6 -0.65 -12.03 15.45
N GLU A 7 -1.80 -12.15 16.11
CA GLU A 7 -3.10 -11.84 15.51
C GLU A 7 -3.20 -10.35 15.19
N LEU A 8 -2.71 -9.48 16.09
CA LEU A 8 -2.66 -8.04 15.85
C LEU A 8 -1.74 -7.68 14.67
N LEU A 9 -0.56 -8.29 14.59
CA LEU A 9 0.39 -8.12 13.48
C LEU A 9 -0.25 -8.44 12.14
N ASN A 10 -0.88 -9.61 12.03
CA ASN A 10 -1.56 -10.01 10.80
C ASN A 10 -2.69 -9.04 10.45
N LEU A 11 -3.46 -8.58 11.45
CA LEU A 11 -4.56 -7.65 11.23
C LEU A 11 -4.10 -6.33 10.61
N LEU A 12 -2.97 -5.77 11.07
CA LEU A 12 -2.42 -4.52 10.53
C LEU A 12 -2.06 -4.65 9.05
N GLY A 13 -1.42 -5.75 8.65
CA GLY A 13 -1.07 -6.00 7.25
C GLY A 13 -2.31 -6.17 6.36
N PHE A 14 -3.36 -6.86 6.84
CA PHE A 14 -4.62 -6.99 6.11
C PHE A 14 -5.37 -5.67 5.99
N ILE A 15 -5.47 -4.90 7.08
CA ILE A 15 -6.09 -3.57 7.07
C ILE A 15 -5.32 -2.65 6.13
N GLY A 16 -3.98 -2.64 6.22
CA GLY A 16 -3.11 -1.83 5.38
C GLY A 16 -3.31 -2.13 3.89
N GLY A 17 -3.17 -3.40 3.50
CA GLY A 17 -3.35 -3.83 2.11
C GLY A 17 -4.78 -3.62 1.60
N GLY A 18 -5.78 -3.87 2.45
CA GLY A 18 -7.19 -3.65 2.14
C GLY A 18 -7.52 -2.18 1.90
N MET A 19 -7.01 -1.27 2.75
CA MET A 19 -7.18 0.17 2.58
C MET A 19 -6.54 0.67 1.28
N MET A 20 -5.34 0.19 0.93
CA MET A 20 -4.72 0.51 -0.36
C MET A 20 -5.55 0.02 -1.55
N LEU A 21 -6.05 -1.22 -1.50
CA LEU A 21 -6.89 -1.77 -2.56
C LEU A 21 -8.20 -1.01 -2.74
N ILE A 22 -8.90 -0.73 -1.64
CA ILE A 22 -10.17 0.01 -1.66
C ILE A 22 -9.94 1.44 -2.15
N SER A 23 -8.79 2.04 -1.84
CA SER A 23 -8.48 3.41 -2.26
C SER A 23 -8.57 3.58 -3.78
N GLU A 24 -8.19 2.58 -4.58
CA GLU A 24 -8.25 2.61 -6.05
C GLU A 24 -9.64 2.97 -6.59
N PHE A 25 -10.67 2.50 -5.87
CA PHE A 25 -12.07 2.63 -6.26
C PHE A 25 -12.76 3.85 -5.64
N LEU A 26 -12.00 4.71 -4.97
CA LEU A 26 -12.49 5.96 -4.38
C LEU A 26 -11.97 7.19 -5.15
N PRO A 27 -12.60 8.36 -5.00
CA PRO A 27 -12.08 9.58 -5.61
C PRO A 27 -10.70 9.95 -5.06
N TRP A 28 -9.74 10.17 -5.96
CA TRP A 28 -8.36 10.58 -5.66
C TRP A 28 -8.10 12.04 -5.95
N PHE A 29 -8.42 12.48 -7.18
CA PHE A 29 -8.17 13.85 -7.63
C PHE A 29 -9.35 14.38 -8.41
N SER A 30 -9.84 15.57 -8.04
CA SER A 30 -10.95 16.24 -8.75
C SER A 30 -12.16 15.33 -8.99
N GLY A 31 -12.48 14.46 -8.02
CA GLY A 31 -13.58 13.51 -8.10
C GLY A 31 -13.34 12.26 -8.97
N ARG A 32 -12.17 12.11 -9.60
CA ARG A 32 -11.83 10.96 -10.44
C ARG A 32 -11.15 9.84 -9.65
N LEU A 33 -11.43 8.61 -10.06
CA LEU A 33 -10.77 7.40 -9.56
C LEU A 33 -9.37 7.25 -10.18
N LEU A 34 -8.46 6.54 -9.53
CA LEU A 34 -7.13 6.26 -10.10
C LEU A 34 -7.22 5.51 -11.42
N LEU A 35 -8.05 4.48 -11.48
CA LEU A 35 -8.32 3.71 -12.70
C LEU A 35 -8.86 4.58 -13.86
N GLN A 36 -9.65 5.60 -13.56
CA GLN A 36 -10.11 6.56 -14.58
C GLN A 36 -8.96 7.43 -15.07
N ILE A 37 -8.11 7.90 -14.15
CA ILE A 37 -6.93 8.69 -14.49
C ILE A 37 -5.96 7.85 -15.31
N PHE A 38 -5.76 6.57 -14.99
CA PHE A 38 -5.01 5.61 -15.78
C PHE A 38 -5.50 5.55 -17.23
N PHE A 39 -6.79 5.32 -17.46
CA PHE A 39 -7.35 5.24 -18.81
C PHE A 39 -7.27 6.56 -19.60
N ILE A 40 -7.37 7.69 -18.92
CA ILE A 40 -7.16 8.99 -19.57
C ILE A 40 -5.69 9.13 -19.99
N THR A 41 -4.78 8.79 -19.09
CA THR A 41 -3.35 9.09 -19.24
C THR A 41 -2.63 8.09 -20.15
N ILE A 42 -3.10 6.84 -20.24
CA ILE A 42 -2.46 5.82 -21.10
C ILE A 42 -2.41 6.23 -22.57
N SER A 43 -3.33 7.07 -23.04
CA SER A 43 -3.34 7.55 -24.42
C SER A 43 -2.28 8.62 -24.72
N VAL A 44 -1.74 9.27 -23.69
CA VAL A 44 -0.84 10.44 -23.82
C VAL A 44 0.55 10.17 -23.22
N ALA A 45 0.63 9.44 -22.13
CA ALA A 45 1.87 9.11 -21.42
C ALA A 45 1.77 7.70 -20.83
N ILE A 46 1.99 6.68 -21.68
CA ILE A 46 1.89 5.26 -21.31
C ILE A 46 2.74 4.93 -20.09
N GLU A 47 4.00 5.33 -20.07
CA GLU A 47 4.93 5.01 -18.98
C GLU A 47 4.44 5.55 -17.64
N ASN A 48 4.02 6.81 -17.60
CA ASN A 48 3.52 7.46 -16.38
C ASN A 48 2.14 6.92 -15.98
N SER A 49 1.34 6.43 -16.93
CA SER A 49 0.01 5.90 -16.61
C SER A 49 0.07 4.71 -15.65
N PHE A 50 1.09 3.85 -15.75
CA PHE A 50 1.25 2.68 -14.88
C PHE A 50 1.41 3.04 -13.40
N LEU A 51 1.90 4.24 -13.08
CA LEU A 51 2.01 4.71 -11.70
C LEU A 51 0.66 4.74 -10.99
N TYR A 52 -0.42 5.03 -11.70
CA TYR A 52 -1.76 5.04 -11.12
C TYR A 52 -2.27 3.67 -10.70
N LEU A 53 -1.64 2.58 -11.15
CA LEU A 53 -1.96 1.22 -10.71
C LEU A 53 -1.16 0.81 -9.46
N PHE A 54 -0.19 1.60 -9.02
CA PHE A 54 0.71 1.23 -7.93
C PHE A 54 -0.03 1.05 -6.59
N PRO A 55 -1.01 1.89 -6.20
CA PRO A 55 -1.81 1.65 -5.00
C PRO A 55 -2.52 0.28 -5.02
N LEU A 56 -3.11 -0.09 -6.16
CA LEU A 56 -3.73 -1.40 -6.35
C LEU A 56 -2.71 -2.54 -6.21
N ILE A 57 -1.59 -2.46 -6.94
CA ILE A 57 -0.53 -3.48 -6.96
C ILE A 57 0.08 -3.65 -5.55
N SER A 58 0.41 -2.54 -4.89
CA SER A 58 0.94 -2.53 -3.53
C SER A 58 -0.04 -3.16 -2.55
N GLY A 59 -1.33 -2.83 -2.63
CA GLY A 59 -2.35 -3.46 -1.79
C GLY A 59 -2.39 -4.99 -1.95
N ILE A 60 -2.33 -5.50 -3.19
CA ILE A 60 -2.28 -6.94 -3.48
C ILE A 60 -1.02 -7.58 -2.88
N ILE A 61 0.15 -6.98 -3.09
CA ILE A 61 1.43 -7.49 -2.57
C ILE A 61 1.41 -7.52 -1.04
N THR A 62 0.89 -6.48 -0.38
CA THR A 62 0.76 -6.42 1.08
C THR A 62 -0.16 -7.50 1.62
N LEU A 63 -1.30 -7.74 0.96
CA LEU A 63 -2.22 -8.82 1.33
C LEU A 63 -1.57 -10.19 1.15
N PHE A 64 -0.84 -10.41 0.05
CA PHE A 64 -0.12 -11.65 -0.19
C PHE A 64 0.95 -11.90 0.89
N GLY A 65 1.72 -10.87 1.23
CA GLY A 65 2.67 -10.92 2.34
C GLY A 65 1.98 -11.29 3.66
N SER A 66 0.82 -10.70 3.95
CA SER A 66 0.05 -11.02 5.16
C SER A 66 -0.52 -12.44 5.14
N GLY A 67 -0.95 -12.93 3.98
CA GLY A 67 -1.40 -14.31 3.80
C GLY A 67 -0.31 -15.35 4.06
N LEU A 68 0.94 -15.08 3.67
CA LEU A 68 2.07 -15.97 3.96
C LEU A 68 2.29 -16.19 5.45
N LEU A 69 2.09 -15.15 6.25
CA LEU A 69 2.19 -15.23 7.71
C LEU A 69 1.07 -16.08 8.32
N LEU A 70 -0.15 -16.01 7.76
CA LEU A 70 -1.25 -16.89 8.17
C LEU A 70 -0.97 -18.35 7.84
N TYR A 71 -0.29 -18.61 6.72
CA TYR A 71 0.06 -19.95 6.27
C TYR A 71 1.14 -20.58 7.14
N ASP A 72 2.27 -19.90 7.33
CA ASP A 72 3.38 -20.38 8.16
C ASP A 72 4.11 -19.23 8.85
N LYS A 73 4.17 -19.30 10.19
CA LYS A 73 4.84 -18.31 11.04
C LYS A 73 6.34 -18.23 10.78
N ASN A 74 6.96 -19.28 10.24
CA ASN A 74 8.37 -19.29 9.89
C ASN A 74 8.66 -18.42 8.66
N LEU A 75 7.66 -18.11 7.83
CA LEU A 75 7.79 -17.25 6.65
C LEU A 75 7.75 -15.75 6.97
N LYS A 76 7.88 -15.39 8.24
CA LYS A 76 7.82 -14.02 8.73
C LYS A 76 8.78 -13.07 8.01
N LEU A 77 10.03 -13.48 7.81
CA LEU A 77 11.04 -12.66 7.12
C LEU A 77 10.66 -12.47 5.64
N ASN A 78 10.22 -13.53 4.98
CA ASN A 78 9.79 -13.49 3.58
C ASN A 78 8.57 -12.57 3.41
N SER A 79 7.61 -12.64 4.34
CA SER A 79 6.47 -11.74 4.41
C SER A 79 6.91 -10.28 4.56
N ALA A 80 7.84 -9.99 5.48
CA ALA A 80 8.38 -8.64 5.67
C ALA A 80 9.06 -8.11 4.40
N LEU A 81 9.87 -8.94 3.72
CA LEU A 81 10.52 -8.57 2.46
C LEU A 81 9.50 -8.25 1.35
N ILE A 82 8.47 -9.08 1.19
CA ILE A 82 7.39 -8.84 0.22
C ILE A 82 6.65 -7.53 0.52
N LYS A 83 6.36 -7.26 1.79
CA LYS A 83 5.71 -6.01 2.21
C LYS A 83 6.61 -4.79 2.01
N ILE A 84 7.93 -4.92 2.18
CA ILE A 84 8.89 -3.85 1.85
C ILE A 84 8.86 -3.53 0.35
N VAL A 85 8.78 -4.54 -0.52
CA VAL A 85 8.63 -4.34 -1.96
C VAL A 85 7.36 -3.53 -2.26
N SER A 86 6.22 -3.88 -1.65
CA SER A 86 4.97 -3.12 -1.75
C SER A 86 5.13 -1.65 -1.33
N ILE A 87 5.75 -1.41 -0.18
CA ILE A 87 6.04 -0.05 0.33
C ILE A 87 6.91 0.71 -0.67
N GLY A 88 7.90 0.06 -1.29
CA GLY A 88 8.76 0.64 -2.32
C GLY A 88 7.98 1.11 -3.54
N PHE A 89 7.08 0.28 -4.09
CA PHE A 89 6.20 0.69 -5.19
C PHE A 89 5.36 1.92 -4.79
N LEU A 90 4.75 1.91 -3.61
CA LEU A 90 3.90 3.01 -3.19
C LEU A 90 4.69 4.31 -2.96
N MET A 91 5.92 4.22 -2.47
CA MET A 91 6.82 5.36 -2.34
C MET A 91 7.13 5.99 -3.71
N VAL A 92 7.44 5.18 -4.73
CA VAL A 92 7.68 5.71 -6.10
C VAL A 92 6.47 6.50 -6.59
N PHE A 93 5.27 5.96 -6.38
CA PHE A 93 4.03 6.64 -6.72
C PHE A 93 3.84 7.95 -5.95
N PHE A 94 4.08 7.97 -4.64
CA PHE A 94 3.96 9.21 -3.84
C PHE A 94 4.98 10.27 -4.24
N PHE A 95 6.23 9.88 -4.51
CA PHE A 95 7.25 10.83 -4.95
C PHE A 95 6.86 11.49 -6.27
N ASP A 96 6.46 10.69 -7.26
CA ASP A 96 6.08 11.23 -8.57
C ASP A 96 4.79 12.08 -8.50
N LEU A 97 3.80 11.61 -7.73
CA LEU A 97 2.55 12.33 -7.48
C LEU A 97 2.80 13.68 -6.81
N ILE A 98 3.66 13.74 -5.79
CA ILE A 98 4.03 14.99 -5.13
C ILE A 98 4.69 15.93 -6.15
N SER A 99 5.68 15.48 -6.92
CA SER A 99 6.33 16.33 -7.92
C SER A 99 5.37 16.88 -8.98
N ASN A 100 4.37 16.10 -9.37
CA ASN A 100 3.45 16.47 -10.46
C ASN A 100 2.20 17.24 -9.98
N GLN A 101 1.83 17.16 -8.69
CA GLN A 101 0.55 17.70 -8.19
C GLN A 101 0.65 18.68 -7.00
N ILE A 102 1.83 19.16 -6.61
CA ILE A 102 1.99 20.20 -5.57
C ILE A 102 1.10 21.45 -5.83
N THR A 103 0.75 21.74 -7.08
CA THR A 103 -0.15 22.84 -7.47
C THR A 103 -1.66 22.55 -7.30
N PHE A 104 -2.08 21.31 -7.04
CA PHE A 104 -3.49 20.88 -7.02
C PHE A 104 -4.00 20.33 -5.67
N LEU A 105 -3.30 20.64 -4.56
CA LEU A 105 -3.71 20.26 -3.19
C LEU A 105 -5.20 20.48 -2.81
N PRO A 106 -5.94 21.51 -3.29
CA PRO A 106 -7.36 21.64 -2.94
C PRO A 106 -8.29 20.59 -3.56
N ALA A 107 -7.79 19.72 -4.46
CA ALA A 107 -8.59 18.72 -5.16
C ALA A 107 -8.42 17.28 -4.66
N LEU A 108 -7.84 17.09 -3.46
CA LEU A 108 -7.60 15.77 -2.88
C LEU A 108 -8.91 15.07 -2.46
N GLY A 109 -9.07 13.83 -2.88
CA GLY A 109 -10.20 12.98 -2.54
C GLY A 109 -9.90 11.98 -1.43
N ILE A 110 -10.95 11.34 -0.91
CA ILE A 110 -10.88 10.35 0.18
C ILE A 110 -9.97 9.16 -0.13
N GLY A 111 -9.82 8.79 -1.41
CA GLY A 111 -8.95 7.71 -1.86
C GLY A 111 -7.50 7.92 -1.45
N LEU A 112 -6.96 9.14 -1.62
CA LEU A 112 -5.58 9.43 -1.22
C LEU A 112 -5.38 9.23 0.29
N TYR A 113 -6.29 9.75 1.12
CA TYR A 113 -6.20 9.58 2.57
C TYR A 113 -6.27 8.12 3.00
N LEU A 114 -7.15 7.34 2.37
CA LEU A 114 -7.26 5.91 2.64
C LEU A 114 -5.98 5.16 2.24
N CYS A 115 -5.39 5.51 1.10
CA CYS A 115 -4.12 4.95 0.65
C CYS A 115 -2.96 5.29 1.60
N ILE A 116 -2.85 6.54 2.05
CA ILE A 116 -1.84 6.96 3.04
C ILE A 116 -2.05 6.23 4.37
N GLY A 117 -3.29 6.08 4.83
CA GLY A 117 -3.60 5.30 6.03
C GLY A 117 -3.16 3.84 5.88
N GLY A 118 -3.46 3.22 4.74
CA GLY A 118 -3.03 1.86 4.43
C GLY A 118 -1.50 1.71 4.38
N PHE A 119 -0.81 2.70 3.82
CA PHE A 119 0.65 2.80 3.78
C PHE A 119 1.27 2.85 5.17
N ILE A 120 0.76 3.71 6.04
CA ILE A 120 1.23 3.85 7.41
C ILE A 120 1.04 2.53 8.17
N PHE A 121 -0.12 1.87 8.03
CA PHE A 121 -0.34 0.56 8.65
C PHE A 121 0.60 -0.52 8.13
N SER A 122 0.89 -0.52 6.83
CA SER A 122 1.84 -1.47 6.23
C SER A 122 3.27 -1.25 6.74
N ILE A 123 3.69 0.00 6.96
CA ILE A 123 4.96 0.32 7.59
C ILE A 123 5.01 -0.21 9.02
N PHE A 124 3.98 0.08 9.83
CA PHE A 124 3.94 -0.39 11.22
C PHE A 124 3.96 -1.91 11.32
N ASP A 125 3.23 -2.59 10.44
CA ASP A 125 3.26 -4.04 10.34
C ASP A 125 4.69 -4.55 10.04
N VAL A 126 5.36 -4.02 9.02
CA VAL A 126 6.75 -4.40 8.70
C VAL A 126 7.70 -4.14 9.88
N ILE A 127 7.64 -2.96 10.51
CA ILE A 127 8.47 -2.62 11.67
C ILE A 127 8.25 -3.62 12.79
N ASN A 128 6.99 -3.92 13.12
CA ASN A 128 6.66 -4.86 14.18
C ASN A 128 7.12 -6.29 13.83
N LEU A 129 7.01 -6.71 12.57
CA LEU A 129 7.56 -8.00 12.12
C LEU A 129 9.09 -8.04 12.30
N LEU A 130 9.81 -6.99 11.96
CA LEU A 130 11.27 -6.95 12.09
C LEU A 130 11.74 -6.84 13.54
N ILE A 131 11.14 -5.99 14.37
CA ILE A 131 11.52 -5.85 15.79
C ILE A 131 11.35 -7.18 16.53
N VAL A 132 10.22 -7.86 16.32
CA VAL A 132 9.94 -9.15 16.97
C VAL A 132 10.90 -10.25 16.48
N ASN A 133 11.60 -10.07 15.35
CA ASN A 133 12.62 -11.03 14.91
C ASN A 133 13.91 -10.95 15.75
N ASN A 134 14.25 -9.77 16.29
CA ASN A 134 15.47 -9.55 17.06
C ASN A 134 15.35 -10.05 18.52
N ASN A 135 14.16 -10.43 18.98
CA ASN A 135 13.91 -10.96 20.33
C ASN A 135 13.92 -12.50 20.38
N LYS A 136 14.64 -13.16 19.46
CA LYS A 136 14.94 -14.60 19.54
C LYS A 136 16.25 -14.84 20.27
#